data_AF-A0AA37UKU4-F1
#
_entry.id   AF-A0AA37UKU4-F1
#
_cell.length_a   1.000
_cell.length_b   1.000
_cell.length_c   1.000
_cell.angle_alpha   90.00
_cell.angle_beta   90.00
_cell.angle_gamma   90.00
#
_symmetry.space_group_name_H-M   'P 1'
#
loop_
_entity.id
_entity.type
_entity.pdbx_description
1 polymer ?
#
loop_
_entity_poly.entity_id
_entity_poly.type
_entity_poly.pdbx_seq_one_letter_code
_entity_poly.pdbx_strand_id
1 'polypeptide(L)' 'MTAALPIIDLQSFDSAEDLAVELMRVGRDPGFFYVVGHELGDHVAAGMFALAEAFFNTPLKDKLAYANGSGDLVSLQTL' A
#
# COMPACT_ATOMS: atom_id res chain seq x y z
N MET A 1 11.68 -9.45 21.70
CA MET A 1 11.84 -8.12 21.10
C MET A 1 11.43 -8.23 19.64
N THR A 2 10.54 -7.37 19.15
CA THR A 2 10.18 -7.35 17.73
C THR A 2 11.37 -6.77 16.96
N ALA A 3 11.96 -7.55 16.05
CA ALA A 3 13.03 -7.03 15.20
C ALA A 3 12.47 -5.95 14.27
N ALA A 4 13.22 -4.87 14.05
CA ALA A 4 12.84 -3.86 13.08
C ALA A 4 12.83 -4.47 11.66
N LEU A 5 11.84 -4.10 10.85
CA LEU A 5 11.79 -4.56 9.46
C LEU A 5 12.92 -3.91 8.64
N PRO A 6 13.52 -4.63 7.68
CA PRO A 6 14.49 -4.06 6.76
C PRO A 6 13.92 -2.87 6.00
N ILE A 7 14.78 -1.89 5.70
CA ILE A 7 14.48 -0.77 4.79
C ILE A 7 15.44 -0.92 3.59
N ILE A 8 14.88 -0.97 2.38
CA ILE A 8 15.64 -1.06 1.13
C ILE A 8 15.56 0.27 0.41
N ASP A 9 16.71 0.91 0.18
CA ASP A 9 16.79 2.07 -0.69
C ASP A 9 17.00 1.62 -2.14
N LEU A 10 16.00 1.81 -3.01
CA LEU A 10 16.10 1.39 -4.41
C LEU A 10 17.21 2.12 -5.16
N GLN A 11 17.64 3.29 -4.68
CA GLN A 11 18.69 4.09 -5.31
C GLN A 11 20.10 3.64 -4.91
N SER A 12 20.23 2.73 -3.93
CA SER A 12 21.54 2.25 -3.46
C SER A 12 22.11 1.10 -4.29
N PHE A 13 21.43 0.67 -5.36
CA PHE A 13 21.82 -0.46 -6.19
C PHE A 13 22.28 0.00 -7.57
N ASP A 14 23.43 -0.49 -8.02
CA ASP A 14 24.01 -0.17 -9.32
C ASP A 14 23.36 -0.99 -10.46
N SER A 15 22.68 -2.11 -10.13
CA SER A 15 22.05 -3.01 -11.08
C SER A 15 20.73 -3.59 -10.57
N ALA A 16 19.87 -4.03 -11.50
CA ALA A 16 18.61 -4.69 -11.16
C ALA A 16 18.85 -6.08 -10.56
N GLU A 17 19.94 -6.74 -10.94
CA GLU A 17 20.35 -8.04 -10.44
C GLU A 17 20.69 -7.99 -8.95
N ASP A 18 21.46 -6.98 -8.52
CA ASP A 18 21.82 -6.80 -7.10
C ASP A 18 20.59 -6.48 -6.24
N LEU A 19 19.70 -5.64 -6.76
CA LEU A 19 18.41 -5.36 -6.12
C LEU A 19 17.57 -6.64 -5.99
N ALA A 20 17.49 -7.46 -7.04
CA ALA A 20 16.70 -8.68 -7.03
C ALA A 20 17.21 -9.69 -5.98
N VAL A 21 18.54 -9.83 -5.82
CA VAL A 21 19.13 -10.68 -4.77
C VAL A 21 18.70 -10.21 -3.39
N GLU A 22 18.75 -8.91 -3.13
CA GLU A 22 18.34 -8.37 -1.83
C GLU A 22 16.84 -8.54 -1.58
N LEU A 23 16.00 -8.27 -2.57
CA LEU A 23 14.54 -8.48 -2.49
C LEU A 23 14.19 -9.95 -2.22
N MET A 24 14.88 -10.90 -2.85
CA MET A 24 14.70 -12.33 -2.58
C MET A 24 15.08 -12.69 -1.14
N ARG A 25 16.18 -12.11 -0.63
CA ARG A 25 16.65 -12.33 0.74
C ARG A 25 15.61 -11.86 1.76
N VAL A 26 15.20 -10.59 1.69
CA VAL A 26 14.25 -10.01 2.66
C VAL A 26 12.82 -10.49 2.46
N GLY A 27 12.44 -10.82 1.23
CA GLY A 27 11.11 -11.34 0.89
C GLY A 27 10.91 -12.79 1.32
N ARG A 28 12.01 -13.54 1.53
CA ARG A 28 11.95 -14.88 2.11
C ARG A 28 11.93 -14.87 3.63
N ASP A 29 12.80 -14.07 4.25
CA ASP A 29 12.90 -13.93 5.70
C ASP A 29 13.47 -12.53 6.01
N PRO A 30 12.70 -11.63 6.64
CA PRO A 30 11.45 -11.86 7.39
C PRO A 30 10.15 -11.91 6.57
N GLY A 31 10.20 -11.71 5.25
CA GLY A 31 9.02 -11.68 4.39
C GLY A 31 8.27 -10.34 4.35
N PHE A 32 8.78 -9.34 5.09
CA PHE A 32 8.27 -7.97 5.10
C PHE A 32 9.43 -6.97 5.19
N PHE A 33 9.31 -5.87 4.45
CA PHE A 33 10.32 -4.80 4.41
C PHE A 33 9.69 -3.50 3.94
N TYR A 34 10.36 -2.38 4.24
CA TYR A 34 10.07 -1.08 3.67
C TYR A 34 10.95 -0.83 2.45
N VAL A 35 10.47 0.01 1.53
CA VAL A 35 11.26 0.54 0.42
C VAL A 35 11.30 2.06 0.49
N VAL A 36 12.42 2.66 0.11
CA VAL A 36 12.60 4.10 -0.12
C VAL A 36 13.28 4.31 -1.49
N GLY A 37 13.41 5.54 -1.96
CA GLY A 37 14.05 5.82 -3.25
C GLY A 37 13.23 5.39 -4.49
N HIS A 38 11.96 5.01 -4.31
CA HIS A 38 11.04 4.56 -5.37
C HIS A 38 10.27 5.71 -6.05
N GLU A 39 10.74 6.96 -5.92
CA GLU A 39 10.18 8.20 -6.47
C GLU A 39 8.72 8.54 -6.12
N LEU A 40 8.00 7.65 -5.42
CA LEU A 40 6.69 7.92 -4.83
C LEU A 40 6.87 8.72 -3.53
N GLY A 41 7.32 9.96 -3.67
CA GLY A 41 7.45 10.88 -2.54
C GLY A 41 6.09 11.30 -1.96
N ASP A 42 6.14 11.97 -0.81
CA ASP A 42 4.98 12.37 -0.02
C ASP A 42 3.90 13.12 -0.82
N HIS A 43 4.29 13.89 -1.83
CA HIS A 43 3.37 14.65 -2.67
C HIS A 43 2.45 13.76 -3.53
N VAL A 44 2.95 12.62 -4.03
CA VAL A 44 2.12 11.68 -4.82
C VAL A 44 1.18 10.92 -3.89
N ALA A 45 1.70 10.46 -2.76
CA ALA A 45 0.91 9.75 -1.76
C ALA A 45 -0.19 10.65 -1.18
N ALA A 46 0.12 11.90 -0.84
CA ALA A 46 -0.83 12.85 -0.26
C ALA A 46 -2.03 13.11 -1.17
N GLY A 47 -1.82 13.25 -2.48
CA GLY A 47 -2.92 13.43 -3.43
C GLY A 47 -3.86 12.22 -3.47
N MET A 48 -3.31 11.01 -3.46
CA MET A 48 -4.10 9.77 -3.43
C MET A 48 -4.86 9.61 -2.11
N PHE A 49 -4.23 9.90 -0.98
CA PHE A 49 -4.89 9.86 0.32
C PHE A 49 -6.01 10.90 0.42
N ALA A 50 -5.79 12.12 -0.03
CA ALA A 50 -6.82 13.16 -0.05
C ALA A 50 -8.01 12.78 -0.93
N LEU A 51 -7.75 12.16 -2.09
CA LEU A 51 -8.80 11.64 -2.97
C LEU A 51 -9.60 10.51 -2.30
N ALA A 52 -8.92 9.55 -1.67
CA ALA A 52 -9.57 8.46 -0.96
C ALA A 52 -10.42 9.00 0.21
N GLU A 53 -9.88 9.92 1.01
CA GLU A 53 -10.61 10.57 2.10
C GLU A 53 -11.85 11.30 1.59
N ALA A 54 -11.73 12.09 0.52
CA ALA A 54 -12.86 12.77 -0.10
C ALA A 54 -13.95 11.79 -0.55
N PHE A 55 -13.58 10.67 -1.17
CA PHE A 55 -14.52 9.61 -1.55
C PHE A 55 -15.18 8.97 -0.32
N PHE A 56 -14.42 8.57 0.69
CA PHE A 56 -14.98 7.89 1.86
C PHE A 56 -15.89 8.80 2.70
N ASN A 57 -15.69 10.11 2.65
CA ASN A 57 -16.56 11.12 3.26
C ASN A 57 -17.85 11.42 2.47
N THR A 58 -18.02 10.86 1.26
CA THR A 58 -19.30 10.97 0.54
C THR A 58 -20.41 10.15 1.20
N PRO A 59 -21.70 10.50 0.97
CA PRO A 59 -22.83 9.72 1.44
C PRO A 59 -22.75 8.23 1.05
N LEU A 60 -23.24 7.35 1.93
CA LEU A 60 -23.23 5.90 1.69
C LEU A 60 -23.86 5.52 0.35
N LYS A 61 -24.96 6.17 -0.03
CA LYS A 61 -25.66 5.93 -1.31
C LYS A 61 -24.74 6.08 -2.51
N ASP A 62 -23.87 7.10 -2.49
CA ASP A 62 -22.97 7.41 -3.59
C ASP A 62 -21.83 6.38 -3.68
N LYS A 63 -21.37 5.89 -2.52
CA LYS A 63 -20.36 4.82 -2.43
C LYS A 63 -20.90 3.46 -2.89
N LEU A 64 -22.16 3.15 -2.61
CA LEU A 64 -22.79 1.87 -2.97
C LEU A 64 -22.88 1.64 -4.49
N ALA A 65 -22.82 2.69 -5.31
CA ALA A 65 -22.75 2.56 -6.77
C ALA A 65 -21.50 1.79 -7.25
N TYR A 66 -20.46 1.71 -6.43
CA TYR A 66 -19.19 1.05 -6.73
C TYR A 66 -18.99 -0.28 -5.96
N ALA A 67 -19.98 -0.72 -5.19
CA ALA A 67 -19.90 -1.97 -4.43
C ALA A 67 -20.02 -3.17 -5.38
N ASN A 68 -19.15 -4.17 -5.21
CA ASN A 68 -19.16 -5.43 -5.97
C ASN A 68 -19.75 -6.61 -5.17
N GLY A 69 -20.37 -6.33 -4.02
CA GLY A 69 -20.96 -7.33 -3.14
C GLY A 69 -19.95 -8.16 -2.33
N SER A 70 -18.64 -7.87 -2.42
CA SER A 70 -17.64 -8.43 -1.50
C SER A 70 -17.29 -7.44 -0.40
N GLY A 71 -17.26 -7.91 0.85
CA GLY A 71 -16.94 -7.11 2.05
C GLY A 71 -18.14 -6.80 2.96
N ASP A 72 -17.89 -6.03 4.02
CA ASP A 72 -18.80 -5.78 5.15
C ASP A 72 -20.06 -4.97 4.79
N LEU A 73 -20.14 -4.46 3.54
CA LEU A 73 -21.27 -3.67 3.05
C LEU A 73 -22.53 -4.50 2.77
N VAL A 74 -22.43 -5.84 2.72
CA VAL A 74 -23.57 -6.74 2.56
C VAL A 74 -24.56 -6.62 3.73
N SER A 75 -24.09 -6.27 4.93
CA SER A 75 -24.94 -6.19 6.14
C SER A 75 -25.82 -4.94 6.23
N LEU A 76 -25.62 -3.93 5.37
CA LEU A 76 -26.39 -2.67 5.40
C LEU A 76 -27.60 -2.64 4.46
N GLN A 77 -27.78 -3.66 3.61
CA GLN A 77 -28.93 -3.75 2.69
C GLN A 77 -30.11 -4.54 3.25
N THR A 78 -30.03 -5.02 4.50
CA THR A 78 -31.07 -5.84 5.15
C THR A 78 -31.85 -5.11 6.25
N LEU A 79 -31.69 -3.78 6.38
CA LEU A 79 -32.45 -2.93 7.32
C LEU A 79 -33.24 -1.84 6.58
#